data_AF-A0A103XSZ5-F1
#
_entry.id   AF-A0A103XSZ5-F1
#
_cell.length_a   1.000
_cell.length_b   1.000
_cell.length_c   1.000
_cell.angle_alpha   90.00
_cell.angle_beta   90.00
_cell.angle_gamma   90.00
#
_symmetry.space_group_name_H-M   'P 1'
#
loop_
_entity.id
_entity.type
_entity.pdbx_description
1 polymer ?
#
loop_
_entity_poly.entity_id
_entity_poly.type
_entity_poly.pdbx_seq_one_letter_code
_entity_poly.pdbx_strand_id
1 'polypeptide(L)'
;MVFVPFTAVDNHNCNVVVGSALLERHACEIYTRSVFFEVQTKIHRAPWTCSIKSVNSNEEAETYLIEHLDKRDEKIAEYKVVRNLKESTVVCSCNHIGRHGYLCRHVFKVLQNAGFESIPEEYILRRWRRDLIHIELQNSCQRICD
;
A
#
# COMPACT_ATOMS: atom_id res chain seq x y z
N MET A 1 -37.63 -24.24 2.79
CA MET A 1 -36.68 -23.13 2.62
C MET A 1 -35.52 -23.37 3.54
N VAL A 2 -34.39 -23.84 3.04
CA VAL A 2 -33.16 -23.99 3.84
C VAL A 2 -32.30 -22.76 3.57
N PHE A 3 -32.19 -21.90 4.59
CA PHE A 3 -31.18 -20.85 4.64
C PHE A 3 -29.83 -21.54 4.83
N VAL A 4 -28.91 -21.32 3.88
CA VAL A 4 -27.49 -21.65 4.06
C VAL A 4 -26.76 -20.31 4.22
N PRO A 5 -26.08 -20.05 5.35
CA PRO A 5 -25.22 -18.89 5.44
C PRO A 5 -23.93 -19.22 4.67
N PHE A 6 -23.81 -18.71 3.45
CA PHE A 6 -22.51 -18.63 2.79
C PHE A 6 -21.74 -17.46 3.40
N THR A 7 -21.04 -17.68 4.50
CA THR A 7 -19.84 -16.89 4.81
C THR A 7 -18.67 -17.55 4.09
N ALA A 8 -18.66 -17.45 2.77
CA ALA A 8 -17.42 -17.56 2.04
C ALA A 8 -16.65 -16.27 2.36
N VAL A 9 -15.83 -16.30 3.41
CA VAL A 9 -14.77 -15.31 3.55
C VAL A 9 -13.83 -15.60 2.40
N ASP A 10 -14.01 -14.82 1.34
CA ASP A 10 -13.23 -14.85 0.12
C ASP A 10 -11.74 -14.74 0.47
N ASN A 11 -10.97 -15.76 0.08
CA ASN A 11 -9.54 -15.86 0.38
C ASN A 11 -8.74 -14.64 -0.11
N HIS A 12 -9.27 -13.93 -1.11
CA HIS A 12 -8.76 -12.65 -1.59
C HIS A 12 -8.88 -11.52 -0.56
N ASN A 13 -9.98 -11.46 0.20
CA ASN A 13 -10.18 -10.48 1.26
C ASN A 13 -9.24 -10.74 2.46
N CYS A 14 -9.02 -12.00 2.82
CA CYS A 14 -8.05 -12.36 3.86
C CYS A 14 -6.62 -11.93 3.47
N ASN A 15 -6.21 -12.18 2.22
CA ASN A 15 -4.88 -11.82 1.74
C ASN A 15 -4.65 -10.29 1.72
N VAL A 16 -5.68 -9.52 1.35
CA VAL A 16 -5.63 -8.04 1.38
C VAL A 16 -5.55 -7.50 2.81
N VAL A 17 -6.28 -8.10 3.76
CA VAL A 17 -6.24 -7.70 5.18
C VAL A 17 -4.89 -8.04 5.81
N VAL A 18 -4.37 -9.24 5.57
CA VAL A 18 -3.06 -9.68 6.08
C VAL A 18 -1.93 -8.85 5.48
N GLY A 19 -1.93 -8.63 4.16
CA GLY A 19 -0.93 -7.79 3.49
C GLY A 19 -0.95 -6.33 3.98
N SER A 20 -2.13 -5.80 4.32
CA SER A 20 -2.23 -4.46 4.92
C SER A 20 -1.51 -4.37 6.27
N ALA A 21 -1.73 -5.36 7.15
CA ALA A 21 -1.13 -5.37 8.49
C ALA A 21 0.41 -5.52 8.45
N LEU A 22 0.94 -6.34 7.53
CA LEU A 22 2.39 -6.52 7.38
C LEU A 22 3.06 -5.23 6.88
N LEU A 23 2.49 -4.61 5.85
CA LEU A 23 2.98 -3.33 5.33
C LEU A 23 2.89 -2.20 6.36
N GLU A 24 1.83 -2.19 7.17
CA GLU A 24 1.65 -1.22 8.25
C GLU A 24 2.69 -1.40 9.35
N ARG A 25 2.94 -2.64 9.79
CA ARG A 25 3.99 -2.96 10.77
C ARG A 25 5.35 -2.45 10.30
N HIS A 26 5.72 -2.80 9.07
CA HIS A 26 6.98 -2.35 8.48
C HIS A 26 7.04 -0.82 8.33
N ALA A 27 5.93 -0.17 7.95
CA ALA A 27 5.84 1.28 7.89
C ALA A 27 6.07 1.93 9.26
N CYS A 28 5.57 1.31 10.34
CA CYS A 28 5.75 1.82 11.70
C CYS A 28 7.21 1.75 12.13
N GLU A 29 7.91 0.67 11.80
CA GLU A 29 9.34 0.51 12.13
C GLU A 29 10.22 1.55 11.44
N ILE A 30 9.90 1.89 10.19
CA ILE A 30 10.76 2.72 9.35
C ILE A 30 10.41 4.20 9.37
N TYR A 31 9.12 4.55 9.32
CA TYR A 31 8.73 5.95 9.16
C TYR A 31 8.70 6.70 10.49
N THR A 32 8.98 8.00 10.41
CA THR A 32 8.71 8.93 11.51
C THR A 32 7.21 8.96 11.85
N ARG A 33 6.85 9.33 13.07
CA ARG A 33 5.45 9.31 13.54
C ARG A 33 4.47 10.03 12.60
N SER A 34 4.84 11.22 12.11
CA SER A 34 3.97 12.01 11.24
C SER A 34 3.76 11.36 9.88
N VAL A 35 4.82 10.79 9.30
CA VAL A 35 4.76 10.11 8.00
C VAL A 35 4.06 8.77 8.11
N PHE A 36 4.25 8.05 9.22
CA PHE A 36 3.58 6.79 9.48
C PHE A 36 2.06 6.94 9.37
N PHE A 37 1.44 7.92 10.03
CA PHE A 37 -0.02 8.12 9.95
C PHE A 37 -0.51 8.42 8.53
N GLU A 38 0.27 9.17 7.73
CA GLU A 38 -0.04 9.42 6.33
C GLU A 38 -0.01 8.14 5.50
N VAL A 39 1.04 7.32 5.69
CA VAL A 39 1.25 6.05 5.00
C VAL A 39 0.20 5.02 5.42
N GLN A 40 -0.04 4.86 6.72
CA GLN A 40 -1.08 4.01 7.31
C GLN A 40 -2.45 4.35 6.69
N THR A 41 -2.79 5.64 6.57
CA THR A 41 -4.02 6.08 5.90
C THR A 41 -4.06 5.63 4.43
N LYS A 42 -2.94 5.63 3.70
CA LYS A 42 -2.90 5.12 2.32
C LYS A 42 -3.10 3.61 2.27
N ILE A 43 -2.45 2.86 3.16
CA ILE A 43 -2.53 1.39 3.26
C ILE A 43 -3.98 0.97 3.51
N HIS A 44 -4.62 1.54 4.53
CA HIS A 44 -6.00 1.16 4.86
C HIS A 44 -7.02 1.63 3.83
N ARG A 45 -6.81 2.78 3.17
CA ARG A 45 -7.77 3.26 2.15
C ARG A 45 -7.61 2.58 0.80
N ALA A 46 -6.46 1.98 0.50
CA ALA A 46 -6.20 1.36 -0.79
C ALA A 46 -7.22 0.26 -1.15
N PRO A 47 -7.56 -0.70 -0.26
CA PRO A 47 -8.56 -1.72 -0.55
C PRO A 47 -9.93 -1.16 -0.94
N TRP A 48 -10.38 -0.09 -0.27
CA TRP A 48 -11.72 0.49 -0.40
C TRP A 48 -11.85 1.50 -1.52
N THR A 49 -10.78 2.24 -1.82
CA THR A 49 -10.85 3.35 -2.80
C THR A 49 -10.15 3.03 -4.11
N CYS A 50 -9.49 1.88 -4.22
CA CYS A 50 -8.77 1.48 -5.44
C CYS A 50 -9.22 0.08 -5.87
N SER A 51 -9.71 -0.03 -7.10
CA SER A 51 -10.07 -1.30 -7.74
C SER A 51 -9.11 -1.63 -8.87
N ILE A 52 -8.74 -2.91 -9.01
CA ILE A 52 -7.91 -3.38 -10.12
C ILE A 52 -8.83 -3.72 -11.28
N LYS A 53 -8.79 -2.92 -12.33
CA LYS A 53 -9.61 -3.12 -13.53
C LYS A 53 -9.04 -4.19 -14.43
N SER A 54 -7.72 -4.19 -14.59
CA SER A 54 -7.01 -5.16 -15.42
C SER A 54 -5.56 -5.28 -14.99
N VAL A 55 -5.01 -6.47 -15.17
CA VAL A 55 -3.59 -6.77 -15.01
C VAL A 55 -3.08 -7.30 -16.34
N ASN A 56 -2.02 -6.69 -16.87
CA ASN A 56 -1.32 -7.17 -18.05
C ASN A 56 0.11 -7.52 -17.63
N SER A 57 0.48 -8.80 -17.74
CA SER A 57 1.78 -9.30 -17.35
C SER A 57 2.58 -9.75 -18.57
N ASN A 58 3.81 -9.24 -18.66
CA ASN A 58 4.84 -9.71 -19.58
C ASN A 58 6.00 -10.32 -18.76
N GLU A 59 7.00 -10.91 -19.41
CA GLU A 59 8.16 -11.51 -18.73
C GLU A 59 8.97 -10.50 -17.88
N GLU A 60 8.90 -9.21 -18.20
CA GLU A 60 9.72 -8.18 -17.54
C GLU A 60 8.93 -7.31 -16.54
N ALA A 61 7.63 -7.16 -16.75
CA ALA A 61 6.83 -6.21 -15.99
C ALA A 61 5.35 -6.59 -15.95
N GLU A 62 4.71 -6.21 -14.85
CA GLU A 62 3.25 -6.27 -14.65
C GLU A 62 2.68 -4.85 -14.66
N THR A 63 1.74 -4.60 -15.55
CA THR A 63 1.01 -3.34 -15.66
C THR A 63 -0.39 -3.50 -15.11
N TYR A 64 -0.72 -2.73 -14.08
CA TYR A 64 -2.02 -2.65 -13.45
C TYR A 64 -2.72 -1.37 -13.87
N LEU A 65 -4.00 -1.49 -14.24
CA LEU A 65 -4.90 -0.36 -14.40
C LEU A 65 -5.79 -0.24 -13.15
N ILE A 66 -5.60 0.82 -12.39
CA ILE A 66 -6.27 1.04 -11.12
C ILE A 66 -7.37 2.10 -11.29
N GLU A 67 -8.61 1.72 -11.00
CA GLU A 67 -9.73 2.65 -10.87
C GLU A 67 -9.73 3.24 -9.46
N HIS A 68 -9.75 4.56 -9.37
CA HIS A 68 -9.83 5.29 -8.12
C HIS A 68 -11.27 5.77 -7.91
N LEU A 69 -11.87 5.28 -6.83
CA LEU A 69 -13.27 5.47 -6.48
C LEU A 69 -13.44 6.54 -5.41
N ASP A 70 -14.60 7.20 -5.42
CA ASP A 70 -15.02 8.13 -4.38
C ASP A 70 -15.71 7.40 -3.21
N LYS A 71 -16.37 8.15 -2.31
CA LYS A 71 -17.09 7.56 -1.17
C LYS A 71 -18.40 6.85 -1.55
N ARG A 72 -18.87 7.02 -2.79
CA ARG A 72 -20.10 6.43 -3.35
C ARG A 72 -19.77 5.27 -4.30
N ASP A 73 -18.51 4.81 -4.29
CA ASP A 73 -17.96 3.83 -5.23
C ASP A 73 -18.02 4.27 -6.70
N GLU A 74 -18.14 5.57 -6.95
CA GLU A 74 -18.12 6.13 -8.30
C GLU A 74 -16.67 6.37 -8.75
N LYS A 75 -16.38 5.97 -9.99
CA LYS A 75 -15.06 6.18 -10.60
C LYS A 75 -14.76 7.68 -10.75
N ILE A 76 -13.69 8.12 -10.10
CA ILE A 76 -13.14 9.48 -10.24
C ILE A 76 -12.07 9.52 -11.33
N ALA A 77 -11.17 8.55 -11.35
CA ALA A 77 -9.99 8.56 -12.21
C ALA A 77 -9.39 7.16 -12.40
N GLU A 78 -8.53 7.01 -13.40
CA GLU A 78 -7.72 5.82 -13.63
C GLU A 78 -6.24 6.14 -13.57
N TYR A 79 -5.47 5.22 -12.98
CA TYR A 79 -4.02 5.34 -12.88
C TYR A 79 -3.36 4.04 -13.33
N LYS A 80 -2.24 4.19 -14.04
CA LYS A 80 -1.40 3.06 -14.44
C LYS A 80 -0.33 2.85 -13.38
N VAL A 81 -0.23 1.63 -12.88
CA VAL A 81 0.86 1.20 -11.99
C VAL A 81 1.66 0.13 -12.71
N VAL A 82 2.97 0.34 -12.84
CA VAL A 82 3.89 -0.60 -13.48
C VAL A 82 4.81 -1.16 -12.42
N ARG A 83 4.78 -2.48 -12.24
CA ARG A 83 5.73 -3.23 -11.42
C ARG A 83 6.76 -3.86 -12.35
N ASN A 84 8.03 -3.49 -12.20
CA ASN A 84 9.14 -4.13 -12.87
C ASN A 84 9.52 -5.39 -12.06
N LEU A 85 9.51 -6.56 -12.70
CA LEU A 85 9.79 -7.83 -12.04
C LEU A 85 11.29 -8.06 -11.82
N LYS A 86 12.15 -7.47 -12.65
CA LYS A 86 13.61 -7.60 -12.57
C LYS A 86 14.20 -6.66 -11.52
N GLU A 87 13.76 -5.40 -11.54
CA GLU A 87 14.26 -4.37 -10.64
C GLU A 87 13.47 -4.30 -9.32
N SER A 88 12.36 -5.03 -9.21
CA SER A 88 11.40 -4.97 -8.10
C SER A 88 10.79 -3.58 -7.85
N THR A 89 10.93 -2.66 -8.81
CA THR A 89 10.40 -1.30 -8.71
C THR A 89 8.91 -1.25 -9.05
N VAL A 90 8.16 -0.36 -8.40
CA VAL A 90 6.75 -0.07 -8.65
C VAL A 90 6.53 1.43 -8.89
N VAL A 91 6.06 1.79 -10.08
CA VAL A 91 5.85 3.18 -10.49
C VAL A 91 4.38 3.42 -10.78
N CYS A 92 3.81 4.49 -10.22
CA CYS A 92 2.43 4.90 -10.48
C CYS A 92 2.37 6.24 -11.24
N SER A 93 1.47 6.33 -12.23
CA SER A 93 1.26 7.52 -13.04
C SER A 93 0.71 8.73 -12.26
N CYS A 94 0.29 8.57 -11.01
CA CYS A 94 -0.17 9.69 -10.16
C CYS A 94 0.96 10.62 -9.70
N ASN A 95 2.23 10.21 -9.86
CA ASN A 95 3.43 10.95 -9.44
C ASN A 95 3.43 11.37 -7.95
N HIS A 96 2.82 10.57 -7.07
CA HIS A 96 2.72 10.89 -5.64
C HIS A 96 4.08 10.85 -4.94
N ILE A 97 4.95 9.91 -5.31
CA ILE A 97 6.30 9.79 -4.75
C ILE A 97 7.11 11.05 -5.07
N GLY A 98 7.04 11.56 -6.30
CA GLY A 98 7.73 12.80 -6.68
C GLY A 98 7.25 14.02 -5.88
N ARG A 99 5.96 14.06 -5.48
CA ARG A 99 5.37 15.20 -4.75
C ARG A 99 5.53 15.11 -3.24
N HIS A 100 5.33 13.93 -2.66
CA HIS A 100 5.27 13.73 -1.21
C HIS A 100 6.47 12.92 -0.67
N GLY A 101 7.08 12.09 -1.52
CA GLY A 101 8.23 11.27 -1.16
C GLY A 101 7.92 9.95 -0.47
N TYR A 102 6.68 9.49 -0.55
CA TYR A 102 6.25 8.17 -0.10
C TYR A 102 5.19 7.60 -1.07
N LEU A 103 4.85 6.33 -0.91
CA LEU A 103 3.97 5.60 -1.83
C LEU A 103 2.51 6.07 -1.75
N CYS A 104 1.83 6.08 -2.90
CA CYS A 104 0.39 6.34 -2.94
C CYS A 104 -0.44 5.08 -2.67
N ARG A 105 -1.72 5.28 -2.36
CA ARG A 105 -2.72 4.20 -2.23
C ARG A 105 -2.80 3.26 -3.44
N HIS A 106 -2.54 3.74 -4.67
CA HIS A 106 -2.56 2.89 -5.86
C HIS A 106 -1.43 1.87 -5.86
N VAL A 107 -0.24 2.29 -5.43
CA VAL A 107 0.91 1.38 -5.26
C VAL A 107 0.62 0.40 -4.14
N PHE A 108 0.09 0.86 -3.00
CA PHE A 108 -0.28 -0.05 -1.90
C PHE A 108 -1.32 -1.09 -2.32
N LYS A 109 -2.30 -0.75 -3.16
CA LYS A 109 -3.24 -1.72 -3.72
C LYS A 109 -2.53 -2.82 -4.52
N VAL A 110 -1.54 -2.45 -5.31
CA VAL A 110 -0.73 -3.41 -6.09
C VAL A 110 0.17 -4.24 -5.17
N LEU A 111 0.82 -3.64 -4.18
CA LEU A 111 1.66 -4.36 -3.21
C LEU A 111 0.84 -5.38 -2.41
N GLN A 112 -0.35 -5.00 -1.93
CA GLN A 112 -1.29 -5.89 -1.24
C GLN A 112 -1.73 -7.04 -2.16
N ASN A 113 -2.07 -6.76 -3.42
CA ASN A 113 -2.45 -7.79 -4.38
C ASN A 113 -1.30 -8.74 -4.74
N ALA A 114 -0.07 -8.23 -4.78
CA ALA A 114 1.13 -9.01 -5.07
C ALA A 114 1.71 -9.73 -3.83
N GLY A 115 1.09 -9.57 -2.65
CA GLY A 115 1.52 -10.26 -1.43
C GLY A 115 2.83 -9.73 -0.83
N PHE A 116 3.15 -8.46 -1.04
CA PHE A 116 4.33 -7.85 -0.40
C PHE A 116 4.12 -7.72 1.11
N GLU A 117 5.08 -8.20 1.88
CA GLU A 117 5.07 -8.12 3.34
C GLU A 117 5.77 -6.85 3.85
N SER A 118 6.57 -6.20 3.00
CA SER A 118 7.36 -5.03 3.34
C SER A 118 7.33 -3.99 2.21
N ILE A 119 7.58 -2.74 2.59
CA ILE A 119 7.71 -1.61 1.66
C ILE A 119 9.12 -1.69 1.06
N PRO A 120 9.29 -1.73 -0.27
CA PRO A 120 10.61 -1.82 -0.87
C PRO A 120 11.50 -0.63 -0.48
N GLU A 121 12.75 -0.90 -0.14
CA GLU A 121 13.66 0.08 0.48
C GLU A 121 13.95 1.28 -0.43
N GLU A 122 13.92 1.09 -1.75
CA GLU A 122 14.16 2.12 -2.74
C GLU A 122 13.12 3.26 -2.69
N TYR A 123 11.95 3.01 -2.10
CA TYR A 123 10.89 4.01 -1.91
C TYR A 123 10.98 4.75 -0.57
N ILE A 124 11.94 4.38 0.27
CA ILE A 124 12.09 4.92 1.63
C ILE A 124 13.17 6.00 1.61
N LEU A 125 12.73 7.23 1.37
CA LEU A 125 13.65 8.38 1.36
C LEU A 125 14.25 8.64 2.74
N ARG A 126 15.55 8.95 2.78
CA ARG A 126 16.30 9.25 4.03
C ARG A 126 15.59 10.25 4.95
N ARG A 127 15.00 11.31 4.38
CA ARG A 127 14.30 12.36 5.15
C ARG A 127 13.11 11.84 5.97
N TRP A 128 12.59 10.66 5.65
CA TRP A 128 11.42 10.06 6.29
C TRP A 128 11.76 8.88 7.19
N ARG A 129 13.04 8.50 7.30
CA ARG A 129 13.42 7.38 8.17
C ARG A 129 13.52 7.80 9.63
N ARG A 130 13.02 6.94 10.51
CA ARG A 130 12.99 7.11 11.98
C ARG A 130 14.39 6.96 12.61
N ASP A 131 15.23 6.11 12.02
CA ASP A 131 16.60 5.81 12.47
C ASP A 131 17.54 7.04 12.46
N LEU A 132 17.18 8.09 11.72
CA LEU A 132 17.94 9.35 11.62
C LEU A 132 17.45 10.45 12.57
N ILE A 133 16.41 10.21 13.38
CA ILE A 133 15.93 11.15 14.41
C ILE A 133 16.63 10.87 15.73
N HIS A 134 17.06 11.93 16.43
CA HIS A 134 17.73 11.88 17.74
C HIS A 134 16.99 10.97 18.75
N ILE A 135 17.75 10.13 19.45
CA ILE A 135 17.30 8.97 20.28
C ILE A 135 16.18 9.31 21.27
N GLU A 136 16.13 10.53 21.80
CA GLU A 136 15.14 10.95 22.80
C GLU A 136 13.70 10.95 22.27
N LEU A 137 13.48 11.04 20.96
CA LEU A 137 12.14 10.99 20.34
C LEU A 137 11.71 9.56 19.94
N GLN A 138 12.64 8.60 19.84
CA GLN A 138 12.34 7.22 19.43
C GLN A 138 11.45 6.48 20.45
N ASN A 139 11.65 6.75 21.75
CA ASN A 139 10.91 6.09 22.85
C ASN A 139 9.41 6.41 22.89
N SER A 140 8.96 7.48 22.23
CA SER A 140 7.53 7.81 22.09
C SER A 140 6.84 6.99 21.00
N CYS A 141 7.61 6.44 20.07
CA CYS A 141 7.13 5.79 18.85
C CYS A 141 7.01 4.27 19.00
N GLN A 142 7.77 3.65 19.92
CA GLN A 142 7.69 2.22 20.25
C GLN A 142 6.31 1.81 20.79
N ARG A 143 5.68 2.68 21.60
CA ARG A 143 4.35 2.44 22.19
C ARG A 143 3.18 2.48 21.21
N ILE A 144 3.43 2.77 19.93
CA ILE A 144 2.39 2.90 18.88
C ILE A 144 2.30 1.62 18.04
N CYS A 145 3.37 0.81 18.03
CA CYS A 145 3.44 -0.46 17.30
C CYS A 145 3.15 -1.71 18.14
N ASP A 146 3.02 -1.56 19.46
CA ASP A 146 2.66 -2.63 20.41
C ASP A 146 1.14 -2.73 20.64
#